data_AF-A0A370B310-F1
#
_entry.id   AF-A0A370B310-F1
#
_cell.length_a   1.000
_cell.length_b   1.000
_cell.length_c   1.000
_cell.angle_alpha   90.00
_cell.angle_beta   90.00
_cell.angle_gamma   90.00
#
_symmetry.space_group_name_H-M   'P 1'
#
loop_
_entity.id
_entity.type
_entity.pdbx_description
1 polymer ?
#
loop_
_entity_poly.entity_id
_entity_poly.type
_entity_poly.pdbx_seq_one_letter_code
_entity_poly.pdbx_strand_id
1 'polypeptide(L)'
;MVEFWLRAVSDPAVSDPAVRDPAVRDPAVRDHFVTHRRKIRDALVELLDEHAAARGAAFALPSGQLAIGIIALFDGFGLEHLIDPDAASPELFAHLLAGLLQAPPEAARAPGCQTVFRNS
;
A
#
# COMPACT_ATOMS: atom_id res chain seq x y z
N MET A 1 -9.81 8.09 -11.43
CA MET A 1 -8.70 7.47 -10.66
C MET A 1 -7.74 8.52 -10.14
N VAL A 2 -7.23 9.44 -10.98
CA VAL A 2 -6.36 10.56 -10.58
C VAL A 2 -7.03 11.55 -9.62
N GLU A 3 -8.29 11.93 -9.84
CA GLU A 3 -9.09 12.79 -8.92
C GLU A 3 -9.31 12.16 -7.54
N PHE A 4 -9.51 10.83 -7.49
CA PHE A 4 -9.60 10.09 -6.23
C PHE A 4 -8.24 10.10 -5.49
N TRP A 5 -7.15 10.07 -6.25
CA TRP A 5 -5.78 10.09 -5.76
C TRP A 5 -5.40 11.45 -5.14
N LEU A 6 -5.66 12.55 -5.86
CA LEU A 6 -5.49 13.91 -5.36
C LEU A 6 -6.33 14.17 -4.12
N ARG A 7 -7.57 13.67 -4.10
CA ARG A 7 -8.47 13.82 -2.96
C ARG A 7 -8.07 12.95 -1.77
N ALA A 8 -7.54 11.75 -1.99
CA ALA A 8 -7.03 10.88 -0.93
C ALA A 8 -5.72 11.41 -0.32
N VAL A 9 -4.78 11.93 -1.13
CA VAL A 9 -3.54 12.56 -0.64
C VAL A 9 -3.77 13.96 -0.07
N SER A 10 -4.86 14.62 -0.45
CA SER A 10 -5.27 15.90 0.16
C SER A 10 -6.20 15.72 1.37
N ASP A 11 -6.72 14.51 1.61
CA ASP A 11 -7.53 14.23 2.80
C ASP A 11 -6.58 14.10 4.00
N PRO A 12 -6.65 15.03 4.98
CA PRO A 12 -5.77 15.01 6.14
C PRO A 12 -5.92 13.75 7.00
N ALA A 13 -6.99 12.96 6.83
CA ALA A 13 -7.16 11.67 7.51
C ALA A 13 -6.48 10.49 6.79
N VAL A 14 -6.24 10.60 5.48
CA VAL A 14 -5.63 9.54 4.64
C VAL A 14 -4.16 9.83 4.35
N SER A 15 -3.80 11.10 4.25
CA SER A 15 -2.43 11.58 4.07
C SER A 15 -1.77 12.03 5.37
N ASP A 16 -2.31 11.61 6.52
CA ASP A 16 -1.90 12.09 7.83
C ASP A 16 -0.37 11.91 8.01
N PRO A 17 0.42 13.00 8.01
CA PRO A 17 1.85 12.92 8.30
C PRO A 17 2.12 12.44 9.74
N ALA A 18 1.08 12.23 10.55
CA ALA A 18 1.17 11.70 11.91
C ALA A 18 1.71 10.28 12.02
N VAL A 19 1.92 9.54 10.93
CA VAL A 19 2.68 8.27 10.98
C VAL A 19 4.14 8.49 11.42
N ARG A 20 4.63 9.76 11.44
CA ARG A 20 5.88 10.18 12.10
C ARG A 20 5.69 11.12 13.30
N ASP A 21 4.46 11.32 13.75
CA ASP A 21 4.17 12.19 14.90
C ASP A 21 4.28 11.38 16.20
N PRO A 22 4.96 11.90 17.25
CA PRO A 22 4.90 11.33 18.59
C PRO A 22 3.47 11.03 19.11
N ALA A 23 2.42 11.55 18.48
CA ALA A 23 1.01 11.20 18.71
C ALA A 23 0.65 9.70 18.60
N VAL A 24 1.38 8.88 17.83
CA VAL A 24 1.14 7.40 17.79
C VAL A 24 1.50 6.73 19.13
N ARG A 25 2.16 7.45 20.05
CA ARG A 25 2.39 6.99 21.42
C ARG A 25 1.17 7.15 22.33
N ASP A 26 0.12 7.84 21.89
CA ASP A 26 -1.17 7.84 22.57
C ASP A 26 -1.95 6.55 22.23
N PRO A 27 -2.28 5.71 23.23
CA PRO A 27 -3.01 4.47 23.01
C PRO A 27 -4.37 4.66 22.33
N ALA A 28 -5.10 5.73 22.64
CA ALA A 28 -6.44 5.97 22.10
C ALA A 28 -6.39 6.36 20.61
N VAL A 29 -5.42 7.19 20.24
CA VAL A 29 -5.15 7.56 18.84
C VAL A 29 -4.72 6.35 18.05
N ARG A 30 -3.84 5.51 18.62
CA ARG A 30 -3.39 4.26 18.02
C ARG A 30 -4.53 3.29 17.75
N ASP A 31 -5.47 3.12 18.69
CA ASP A 31 -6.59 2.18 18.52
C ASP A 31 -7.56 2.63 17.43
N HIS A 32 -7.84 3.94 17.35
CA HIS A 32 -8.64 4.50 16.28
C HIS A 32 -7.96 4.30 14.91
N PHE A 33 -6.66 4.62 14.81
CA PHE A 33 -5.88 4.44 13.59
C PHE A 33 -5.84 2.98 13.15
N VAL A 34 -5.58 2.04 14.07
CA VAL A 34 -5.58 0.60 13.79
C VAL A 34 -6.95 0.15 13.28
N THR A 35 -8.04 0.61 13.90
CA THR A 35 -9.39 0.26 13.48
C THR A 35 -9.68 0.77 12.07
N HIS A 36 -9.31 2.01 11.77
CA HIS A 36 -9.48 2.59 10.44
C HIS A 36 -8.66 1.85 9.38
N ARG A 37 -7.38 1.58 9.67
CA ARG A 37 -6.48 0.84 8.76
C ARG A 37 -6.92 -0.59 8.51
N ARG A 38 -7.50 -1.26 9.52
CA ARG A 38 -8.13 -2.57 9.34
C ARG A 38 -9.29 -2.50 8.36
N LYS A 39 -10.20 -1.54 8.52
CA LYS A 39 -11.34 -1.36 7.59
C LYS A 39 -10.90 -1.15 6.14
N ILE A 40 -9.90 -0.29 5.91
CA ILE A 40 -9.34 -0.06 4.57
C ILE A 40 -8.76 -1.36 4.01
N ARG A 41 -7.95 -2.06 4.81
CA ARG A 41 -7.34 -3.32 4.38
C ARG A 41 -8.40 -4.37 4.07
N ASP A 42 -9.41 -4.52 4.91
CA ASP A 42 -10.44 -5.54 4.74
C ASP A 42 -11.27 -5.26 3.46
N ALA A 43 -11.60 -3.99 3.18
CA ALA A 43 -12.23 -3.60 1.91
C ALA A 43 -11.35 -3.85 0.69
N LEU A 44 -10.02 -3.63 0.80
CA LEU A 44 -9.09 -3.99 -0.27
C LEU A 44 -9.00 -5.50 -0.49
N VAL A 45 -9.06 -6.30 0.58
CA VAL A 45 -9.07 -7.77 0.47
C VAL A 45 -10.29 -8.24 -0.32
N GLU A 46 -11.48 -7.72 0.01
CA GLU A 46 -12.71 -8.05 -0.72
C GLU A 46 -12.59 -7.70 -2.21
N LEU A 47 -12.13 -6.49 -2.54
CA LEU A 47 -11.92 -6.06 -3.92
C LEU A 47 -10.92 -6.95 -4.68
N LEU A 48 -9.84 -7.33 -4.01
CA LEU A 48 -8.81 -8.20 -4.60
C LEU A 48 -9.36 -9.60 -4.85
N ASP A 49 -10.11 -10.18 -3.91
CA ASP A 49 -10.73 -11.49 -4.07
C ASP A 49 -11.75 -11.48 -5.22
N GLU A 50 -12.58 -10.43 -5.32
CA GLU A 50 -13.49 -10.23 -6.45
C GLU A 50 -12.73 -10.13 -7.79
N HIS A 51 -11.64 -9.39 -7.81
CA HIS A 51 -10.80 -9.24 -9.01
C HIS A 51 -10.16 -10.56 -9.44
N ALA A 52 -9.62 -11.33 -8.50
CA ALA A 52 -9.04 -12.65 -8.76
C ALA A 52 -10.09 -13.63 -9.28
N ALA A 53 -11.29 -13.63 -8.68
CA ALA A 53 -12.41 -14.46 -9.12
C ALA A 53 -12.87 -14.09 -10.55
N ALA A 54 -13.00 -12.79 -10.85
CA ALA A 54 -13.39 -12.31 -12.18
C ALA A 54 -12.37 -12.69 -13.27
N ARG A 55 -11.10 -12.81 -12.92
CA ARG A 55 -10.02 -13.24 -13.82
C ARG A 55 -9.83 -14.75 -13.89
N GLY A 56 -10.49 -15.51 -13.00
CA GLY A 56 -10.26 -16.94 -12.85
C GLY A 56 -8.82 -17.30 -12.45
N ALA A 57 -8.08 -16.37 -11.82
CA ALA A 57 -6.67 -16.53 -11.51
C ALA A 57 -6.33 -15.92 -10.15
N ALA A 58 -5.57 -16.65 -9.34
CA ALA A 58 -5.04 -16.15 -8.08
C ALA A 58 -3.83 -15.22 -8.30
N PHE A 59 -3.64 -14.28 -7.38
CA PHE A 59 -2.42 -13.48 -7.32
C PHE A 59 -1.22 -14.28 -6.84
N ALA A 60 -0.03 -13.69 -6.96
CA ALA A 60 1.20 -14.26 -6.41
C ALA A 60 1.19 -14.39 -4.88
N LEU A 61 0.46 -13.51 -4.20
CA LEU A 61 0.34 -13.46 -2.75
C LEU A 61 -1.14 -13.57 -2.35
N PRO A 62 -1.45 -14.05 -1.13
CA PRO A 62 -2.79 -13.94 -0.58
C PRO A 62 -3.27 -12.49 -0.58
N SER A 63 -4.55 -12.25 -0.88
CA SER A 63 -5.15 -10.91 -0.97
C SER A 63 -4.90 -10.05 0.27
N GLY A 64 -4.89 -10.66 1.46
CA GLY A 64 -4.52 -9.98 2.72
C GLY A 64 -3.10 -9.42 2.75
N GLN A 65 -2.12 -10.16 2.22
CA GLN A 65 -0.73 -9.69 2.14
C GLN A 65 -0.57 -8.64 1.05
N LEU A 66 -1.27 -8.83 -0.08
CA LEU A 66 -1.26 -7.88 -1.18
C LEU A 66 -1.88 -6.53 -0.79
N ALA A 67 -2.98 -6.54 -0.05
CA ALA A 67 -3.60 -5.34 0.50
C ALA A 67 -2.63 -4.58 1.42
N ILE A 68 -1.88 -5.28 2.28
CA ILE A 68 -0.84 -4.64 3.11
C ILE A 68 0.24 -4.00 2.24
N GLY A 69 0.70 -4.70 1.20
CA GLY A 69 1.69 -4.17 0.26
C GLY A 69 1.21 -2.93 -0.50
N ILE A 70 -0.03 -2.94 -0.99
CA ILE A 70 -0.66 -1.80 -1.69
C ILE A 70 -0.77 -0.60 -0.76
N ILE A 71 -1.20 -0.81 0.48
CA ILE A 71 -1.32 0.25 1.47
C ILE A 71 0.05 0.85 1.80
N ALA A 72 1.07 0.01 2.04
CA ALA A 72 2.42 0.47 2.32
C ALA A 72 3.03 1.22 1.13
N LEU A 73 2.76 0.75 -0.10
CA LEU A 73 3.16 1.44 -1.33
C LEU A 73 2.48 2.80 -1.43
N PHE A 74 1.17 2.89 -1.18
CA PHE A 74 0.42 4.14 -1.22
C PHE A 74 0.96 5.15 -0.21
N ASP A 75 1.17 4.74 1.05
CA ASP A 75 1.69 5.63 2.09
C ASP A 75 3.10 6.16 1.73
N GLY A 76 4.00 5.26 1.29
CA GLY A 76 5.36 5.64 0.91
C GLY A 76 5.42 6.50 -0.36
N PHE A 77 4.59 6.17 -1.35
CA PHE A 77 4.53 6.91 -2.61
C PHE A 77 3.88 8.28 -2.41
N GLY A 78 2.90 8.41 -1.52
CA GLY A 78 2.32 9.70 -1.14
C GLY A 78 3.37 10.64 -0.54
N LEU A 79 4.26 10.14 0.31
CA LEU A 79 5.39 10.93 0.82
C LEU A 79 6.35 11.36 -0.29
N GLU A 80 6.71 10.45 -1.19
CA GLU A 80 7.60 10.78 -2.32
C GLU A 80 6.96 11.84 -3.24
N HIS A 81 5.66 11.71 -3.53
CA HIS A 81 4.90 12.69 -4.34
C HIS A 81 4.83 14.06 -3.68
N LEU A 82 4.74 14.14 -2.36
CA LEU A 82 4.78 15.42 -1.63
C LEU A 82 6.16 16.10 -1.70
N ILE A 83 7.24 15.32 -1.83
CA ILE A 83 8.61 15.83 -1.94
C ILE A 83 8.92 16.27 -3.37
N ASP A 84 8.60 15.41 -4.34
CA ASP A 84 8.84 15.62 -5.77
C ASP A 84 7.67 15.04 -6.60
N PRO A 85 6.66 15.88 -6.91
CA PRO A 85 5.49 15.45 -7.68
C PRO A 85 5.83 14.97 -9.09
N ASP A 86 6.92 15.48 -9.68
CA ASP A 86 7.34 15.16 -11.05
C ASP A 86 8.04 13.78 -11.09
N ALA A 87 8.84 13.47 -10.07
CA ALA A 87 9.47 12.15 -9.93
C ALA A 87 8.49 11.05 -9.52
N ALA A 88 7.56 11.35 -8.60
CA ALA A 88 6.57 10.41 -8.10
C ALA A 88 5.16 10.73 -8.62
N SER A 89 4.98 10.62 -9.93
CA SER A 89 3.70 10.94 -10.57
C SER A 89 2.58 9.92 -10.25
N PRO A 90 1.30 10.35 -10.27
CA PRO A 90 0.15 9.42 -10.16
C PRO A 90 0.19 8.31 -11.21
N GLU A 91 0.72 8.60 -12.40
CA GLU A 91 0.90 7.63 -13.47
C GLU A 91 1.90 6.55 -13.06
N LEU A 92 3.04 6.93 -12.46
CA LEU A 92 4.02 5.97 -11.96
C LEU A 92 3.40 5.09 -10.86
N PHE A 93 2.62 5.66 -9.94
CA PHE A 93 1.89 4.86 -8.94
C PHE A 93 0.99 3.81 -9.59
N ALA A 94 0.21 4.20 -10.61
CA ALA A 94 -0.67 3.28 -11.31
C ALA A 94 0.11 2.15 -12.01
N HIS A 95 1.28 2.45 -12.61
CA HIS A 95 2.15 1.44 -13.21
C HIS A 95 2.71 0.46 -12.17
N LEU A 96 3.18 0.97 -11.02
CA LEU A 96 3.68 0.14 -9.93
C LEU A 96 2.59 -0.78 -9.37
N LEU A 97 1.38 -0.25 -9.16
CA LEU A 97 0.23 -1.03 -8.72
C LEU A 97 -0.15 -2.11 -9.75
N ALA A 98 -0.18 -1.76 -11.04
CA ALA A 98 -0.45 -2.73 -12.09
C ALA A 98 0.61 -3.85 -12.12
N GLY A 99 1.89 -3.52 -11.99
CA GLY A 99 2.98 -4.49 -11.92
C GLY A 99 2.83 -5.42 -10.71
N LEU A 100 2.49 -4.87 -9.55
CA LEU A 100 2.26 -5.65 -8.32
C LEU A 100 1.09 -6.64 -8.48
N LEU A 101 -0.01 -6.21 -9.12
CA LEU A 101 -1.19 -7.04 -9.36
C LEU A 101 -0.97 -8.11 -10.45
N GLN A 102 0.00 -7.92 -11.34
CA GLN A 102 0.31 -8.82 -12.45
C GLN A 102 1.51 -9.75 -12.17
N ALA A 103 2.20 -9.57 -11.05
CA ALA A 103 3.35 -10.39 -10.70
C ALA A 103 2.98 -11.89 -10.66
N PRO A 104 3.77 -12.77 -11.32
CA PRO A 104 3.48 -14.19 -11.31
C PRO A 104 3.78 -14.82 -9.93
N PRO A 105 3.04 -15.86 -9.51
CA PRO A 105 3.27 -16.53 -8.23
C PRO A 105 4.66 -17.11 -8.03
N GLU A 106 5.39 -17.40 -9.11
CA GLU A 106 6.78 -17.88 -9.06
C GLU A 106 7.77 -16.78 -8.66
N ALA A 107 7.48 -15.50 -8.96
CA ALA A 107 8.35 -14.37 -8.58
C ALA A 107 8.40 -14.18 -7.05
N ALA A 108 7.35 -14.57 -6.32
CA ALA A 108 7.30 -14.51 -4.87
C ALA A 108 8.17 -15.58 -4.18
N ARG A 109 8.60 -16.63 -4.91
CA ARG A 109 9.38 -17.75 -4.38
C ARG A 109 10.88 -17.66 -4.65
N ALA A 110 11.37 -16.63 -5.33
CA ALA A 110 12.79 -16.51 -5.66
C ALA A 110 13.67 -16.56 -4.38
N PRO A 111 14.50 -17.61 -4.19
CA PRO A 111 15.41 -17.69 -3.06
C PRO A 111 16.61 -16.79 -3.34
N GLY A 112 16.54 -15.52 -2.92
CA GLY A 112 17.64 -14.58 -3.18
C GLY A 112 17.68 -13.33 -2.31
N CYS A 113 16.55 -12.87 -1.76
CA CYS A 113 16.56 -11.68 -0.88
C CYS A 113 16.80 -12.07 0.59
N GLN A 114 17.85 -12.86 0.86
CA GLN A 114 18.39 -13.08 2.21
C GLN A 114 19.89 -12.74 2.26
N THR A 115 20.31 -11.60 1.74
CA THR A 115 21.60 -10.96 2.08
C THR A 115 21.46 -9.52 1.57
N VAL A 116 21.42 -8.45 2.36
CA VAL A 116 22.54 -7.88 3.11
C VAL A 116 21.95 -6.94 4.19
N PHE A 117 21.93 -7.37 5.44
CA PHE A 117 22.05 -6.45 6.59
C PHE A 117 23.02 -7.10 7.57
N ARG A 118 24.29 -7.16 7.15
CA ARG A 118 25.39 -7.38 8.08
C ARG A 118 25.76 -6.01 8.64
N ASN A 119 25.44 -5.80 9.92
CA ASN A 119 25.91 -4.67 10.71
C ASN A 119 27.41 -4.44 10.45
N SER A 120 27.75 -3.22 10.05
CA SER A 120 29.08 -2.63 10.27
C SER A 120 28.94 -1.55 11.33
#